data_AF-Q38DE2-F1
#
_entry.id   AF-Q38DE2-F1
#
_cell.length_a   1.000
_cell.length_b   1.000
_cell.length_c   1.000
_cell.angle_alpha   90.00
_cell.angle_beta   90.00
_cell.angle_gamma   90.00
#
_symmetry.space_group_name_H-M   'P 1'
#
loop_
_entity.id
_entity.type
_entity.pdbx_description
1 polymer ?
#
loop_
_entity_poly.entity_id
_entity_poly.type
_entity_poly.pdbx_seq_one_letter_code
_entity_poly.pdbx_strand_id
1 'polypeptide(L)'
;MFRTIGIVRLWRTSRIVRLPASGLGTDAKSCTAPTQPLSTSSATSSSSMILKYPYRVVDTHEKLKEAVTSLQGARSIALDIEAFCTTDQAKQLGRISLVQACSDAKPVVFLFDVLTLTPDVFVKDMQSLLSDREIRKLFFDCRRDVEALSCQLGVKPEGVLDLQVFFTAIQWKLRSVNRRSGMGYVLKSVAGLTRQEGDSAVQTAMTLGNRPVWDIRPLPDHFLEYAAGDVRHILLLSNYLVGNKDVPVDVVAVERLTAQYVEHYAVGKPVITEADATPAEVNRAWLERYIGPGGGCHFCGAKGHTEAECFKKQNGKAKCSFCGEVGHTARNCFKKHPQLLTCEKCGQLGHTGTSCFRTNPCKHCGGPHSSANCHKVIWQQKRLGENSLH
;
A
#
# COMPACT_ATOMS: atom_id res chain seq x y z
N MET A 1 -3.33 -40.66 -8.44
CA MET A 1 -4.40 -39.84 -7.83
C MET A 1 -4.02 -38.39 -7.97
N PHE A 2 -4.61 -37.71 -8.96
CA PHE A 2 -4.35 -36.32 -9.31
C PHE A 2 -5.34 -35.39 -8.59
N ARG A 3 -4.86 -34.34 -7.93
CA ARG A 3 -5.60 -33.08 -7.78
C ARG A 3 -4.63 -31.89 -7.83
N THR A 4 -4.67 -31.21 -8.97
CA THR A 4 -4.04 -29.93 -9.30
C THR A 4 -4.93 -28.78 -8.79
N ILE A 5 -4.46 -27.92 -7.88
CA ILE A 5 -5.11 -26.66 -7.46
C ILE A 5 -4.00 -25.79 -6.84
N GLY A 6 -3.70 -24.52 -7.13
CA GLY A 6 -4.20 -23.49 -8.04
C GLY A 6 -3.52 -22.18 -7.59
N ILE A 7 -2.68 -21.57 -8.43
CA ILE A 7 -1.87 -20.37 -8.14
C ILE A 7 -2.77 -19.13 -8.05
N VAL A 8 -2.67 -18.34 -6.98
CA VAL A 8 -3.22 -16.98 -6.91
C VAL A 8 -2.06 -15.97 -6.95
N ARG A 9 -1.82 -15.41 -8.15
CA ARG A 9 -0.95 -14.25 -8.39
C ARG A 9 -1.79 -12.97 -8.31
N LEU A 10 -1.38 -11.99 -7.50
CA LEU A 10 -1.91 -10.63 -7.55
C LEU A 10 -0.78 -9.58 -7.48
N TRP A 11 0.11 -9.59 -8.48
CA TRP A 11 0.77 -8.38 -8.95
C TRP A 11 0.83 -8.43 -10.48
N ARG A 12 0.14 -7.50 -11.14
CA ARG A 12 0.19 -7.36 -12.60
C ARG A 12 1.58 -6.84 -12.98
N THR A 13 2.37 -7.68 -13.63
CA THR A 13 3.51 -7.22 -14.43
C THR A 13 2.96 -6.69 -15.75
N SER A 14 3.25 -5.42 -16.05
CA SER A 14 3.08 -4.88 -17.41
C SER A 14 4.11 -5.54 -18.32
N ARG A 15 3.67 -6.45 -19.19
CA ARG A 15 4.51 -6.99 -20.27
C ARG A 15 4.85 -5.86 -21.24
N ILE A 16 6.14 -5.52 -21.34
CA ILE A 16 6.69 -4.81 -22.50
C ILE A 16 6.76 -5.82 -23.64
N VAL A 17 5.88 -5.69 -24.62
CA VAL A 17 6.03 -6.35 -25.92
C VAL A 17 6.66 -5.33 -26.86
N ARG A 18 7.92 -5.55 -27.25
CA ARG A 18 8.56 -4.89 -28.39
C ARG A 18 8.36 -5.77 -29.62
N LEU A 19 7.97 -5.18 -30.75
CA LEU A 19 8.27 -5.57 -32.16
C LEU A 19 7.56 -4.56 -33.10
N PRO A 20 8.02 -4.36 -34.35
CA PRO A 20 8.82 -3.19 -34.73
C PRO A 20 8.11 -2.17 -35.64
N ALA A 21 8.82 -1.06 -35.87
CA ALA A 21 8.41 0.14 -36.59
C ALA A 21 8.06 -0.05 -38.06
N SER A 22 6.95 0.56 -38.52
CA SER A 22 6.82 1.35 -39.76
C SER A 22 5.37 1.80 -39.98
N GLY A 23 5.16 3.04 -40.45
CA GLY A 23 3.95 3.45 -41.17
C GLY A 23 2.99 4.43 -40.48
N LEU A 24 3.34 5.71 -40.56
CA LEU A 24 2.52 6.95 -40.59
C LEU A 24 0.98 6.87 -40.56
N GLY A 25 0.36 7.74 -39.74
CA GLY A 25 -1.06 8.13 -39.86
C GLY A 25 -1.65 8.88 -38.67
N THR A 26 -1.35 10.19 -38.57
CA THR A 26 -2.11 11.34 -38.00
C THR A 26 -3.18 11.18 -36.90
N ASP A 27 -3.04 12.04 -35.88
CA ASP A 27 -4.04 12.74 -35.06
C ASP A 27 -4.86 12.00 -33.97
N ALA A 28 -4.40 12.13 -32.71
CA ALA A 28 -5.30 12.27 -31.56
C ALA A 28 -4.60 12.95 -30.36
N LYS A 29 -5.01 14.18 -30.06
CA LYS A 29 -4.70 14.91 -28.82
C LYS A 29 -5.19 14.12 -27.59
N SER A 30 -4.27 13.74 -26.70
CA SER A 30 -4.55 13.13 -25.41
C SER A 30 -4.34 14.16 -24.30
N CYS A 31 -5.44 14.62 -23.69
CA CYS A 31 -5.41 15.47 -22.50
C CYS A 31 -5.04 14.64 -21.26
N THR A 32 -3.77 14.61 -20.91
CA THR A 32 -3.32 14.32 -19.54
C THR A 32 -3.33 15.62 -18.74
N ALA A 33 -4.38 15.85 -17.95
CA ALA A 33 -4.38 16.92 -16.96
C ALA A 33 -3.41 16.53 -15.83
N PRO A 34 -2.41 17.37 -15.49
CA PRO A 34 -1.53 17.12 -14.37
C PRO A 34 -2.32 17.32 -13.07
N THR A 35 -2.23 16.35 -12.16
CA THR A 35 -2.59 16.55 -10.76
C THR A 35 -1.76 17.72 -10.25
N GLN A 36 -2.38 18.85 -9.92
CA GLN A 36 -1.65 19.98 -9.36
C GLN A 36 -1.02 19.53 -8.03
N PRO A 37 0.31 19.66 -7.86
CA PRO A 37 0.93 19.42 -6.57
C PRO A 37 0.37 20.43 -5.56
N LEU A 38 0.15 19.99 -4.31
CA LEU A 38 -0.11 20.92 -3.22
C LEU A 38 1.01 21.98 -3.23
N SER A 39 0.61 23.25 -3.28
CA SER A 39 1.49 24.42 -3.36
C SER A 39 2.60 24.35 -2.32
N THR A 40 3.83 24.10 -2.76
CA THR A 40 5.02 23.92 -1.90
C THR A 40 6.22 24.61 -2.55
N SER A 41 6.31 25.95 -2.48
CA SER A 41 7.36 26.71 -3.19
C SER A 41 8.55 27.17 -2.33
N SER A 42 8.66 26.78 -1.05
CA SER A 42 9.86 27.11 -0.25
C SER A 42 10.43 25.96 0.59
N ALA A 43 9.60 25.01 1.06
CA ALA A 43 10.05 23.87 1.86
C ALA A 43 10.80 22.80 1.04
N THR A 44 10.63 22.78 -0.27
CA THR A 44 11.08 21.71 -1.18
C THR A 44 12.61 21.61 -1.26
N SER A 45 13.34 22.73 -1.26
CA SER A 45 14.80 22.71 -1.45
C SER A 45 15.53 22.12 -0.24
N SER A 46 15.23 22.56 0.98
CA SER A 46 15.90 22.08 2.19
C SER A 46 15.55 20.62 2.48
N SER A 47 14.28 20.24 2.30
CA SER A 47 13.83 18.88 2.58
C SER A 47 14.46 17.84 1.64
N SER A 48 14.79 18.23 0.40
CA SER A 48 15.42 17.32 -0.57
C SER A 48 16.82 16.83 -0.16
N MET A 49 17.52 17.55 0.73
CA MET A 49 18.84 17.15 1.22
C MET A 49 18.81 15.84 2.00
N ILE A 50 17.66 15.48 2.60
CA ILE A 50 17.46 14.21 3.32
C ILE A 50 17.77 13.00 2.42
N LEU A 51 17.45 13.11 1.13
CA LEU A 51 17.70 12.03 0.16
C LEU A 51 19.18 11.79 -0.11
N LYS A 52 20.07 12.68 0.32
CA LYS A 52 21.53 12.58 0.16
C LYS A 52 22.26 12.26 1.46
N TYR A 53 21.56 12.00 2.56
CA TYR A 53 22.20 11.68 3.83
C TYR A 53 23.04 10.41 3.68
N PRO A 54 24.35 10.43 4.01
CA PRO A 54 25.17 9.23 3.98
C PRO A 54 24.65 8.19 4.96
N TYR A 55 24.82 6.90 4.65
CA TYR A 55 24.53 5.83 5.60
C TYR A 55 25.79 5.38 6.35
N ARG A 56 25.61 4.87 7.56
CA ARG A 56 26.62 4.20 8.38
C ARG A 56 26.09 2.83 8.80
N VAL A 57 26.84 1.77 8.50
CA VAL A 57 26.57 0.43 9.03
C VAL A 57 27.01 0.37 10.49
N VAL A 58 26.10 -0.07 11.34
CA VAL A 58 26.26 -0.22 12.78
C VAL A 58 26.30 -1.72 13.10
N ASP A 59 27.51 -2.23 13.25
CA ASP A 59 27.85 -3.65 13.39
C ASP A 59 28.70 -3.95 14.64
N THR A 60 29.00 -2.93 15.45
CA THR A 60 29.70 -3.08 16.74
C THR A 60 28.96 -2.36 17.86
N HIS A 61 29.26 -2.75 19.10
CA HIS A 61 28.65 -2.16 20.30
C HIS A 61 28.96 -0.66 20.43
N GLU A 62 30.17 -0.25 20.06
CA GLU A 62 30.62 1.16 20.10
C GLU A 62 29.82 2.00 19.12
N LYS A 63 29.70 1.53 17.86
CA LYS A 63 28.89 2.20 16.84
C LYS A 63 27.42 2.26 17.23
N LEU A 64 26.90 1.22 17.88
CA LEU A 64 25.52 1.17 18.37
C LEU A 64 25.26 2.27 19.39
N LYS A 65 26.11 2.41 20.40
CA LYS A 65 26.01 3.48 21.40
C LYS A 65 26.09 4.87 20.77
N GLU A 66 27.05 5.10 19.87
CA GLU A 66 27.16 6.38 19.16
C GLU A 66 25.89 6.73 18.37
N ALA A 67 25.32 5.75 17.67
CA ALA A 67 24.10 5.91 16.90
C ALA A 67 22.91 6.21 17.80
N VAL A 68 22.72 5.45 18.88
CA VAL A 68 21.63 5.65 19.85
C VAL A 68 21.73 7.04 20.50
N THR A 69 22.89 7.45 21.00
CA THR A 69 23.09 8.80 21.55
C THR A 69 22.80 9.89 20.52
N SER A 70 23.15 9.67 19.25
CA SER A 70 22.81 10.60 18.18
C SER A 70 21.30 10.69 17.92
N LEU A 71 20.59 9.57 18.01
CA LEU A 71 19.16 9.49 17.76
C LEU A 71 18.32 10.03 18.93
N GLN A 72 18.80 9.90 20.18
CA GLN A 72 18.14 10.43 21.37
C GLN A 72 17.97 11.96 21.36
N GLY A 73 18.79 12.69 20.58
CA GLY A 73 18.63 14.13 20.40
C GLY A 73 17.58 14.55 19.36
N ALA A 74 16.90 13.59 18.72
CA ALA A 74 15.92 13.86 17.66
C ALA A 74 14.51 14.10 18.21
N ARG A 75 13.72 14.87 17.46
CA ARG A 75 12.27 14.96 17.72
C ARG A 75 11.50 13.88 16.99
N SER A 76 12.04 13.40 15.87
CA SER A 76 11.43 12.34 15.08
C SER A 76 12.48 11.46 14.42
N ILE A 77 12.19 10.16 14.37
CA ILE A 77 13.06 9.14 13.78
C ILE A 77 12.22 8.31 12.82
N ALA A 78 12.59 8.30 11.55
CA ALA A 78 12.12 7.33 10.57
C ALA A 78 12.75 5.98 10.83
N LEU A 79 11.91 4.95 10.91
CA LEU A 79 12.31 3.56 11.12
C LEU A 79 11.72 2.68 10.01
N ASP A 80 12.47 1.63 9.70
CA ASP A 80 12.04 0.53 8.83
C ASP A 80 12.74 -0.76 9.28
N ILE A 81 12.27 -1.91 8.81
CA ILE A 81 12.84 -3.22 9.16
C ILE A 81 12.93 -4.11 7.94
N GLU A 82 14.10 -4.71 7.73
CA GLU A 82 14.29 -5.75 6.71
C GLU A 82 14.52 -7.11 7.37
N ALA A 83 13.77 -8.10 6.89
CA ALA A 83 13.78 -9.46 7.39
C ALA A 83 13.39 -10.45 6.28
N PHE A 84 13.83 -11.70 6.39
CA PHE A 84 13.37 -12.76 5.50
C PHE A 84 12.02 -13.31 5.97
N CYS A 85 10.97 -13.25 5.15
CA CYS A 85 9.68 -13.88 5.45
C CYS A 85 9.84 -15.43 5.44
N THR A 86 9.55 -16.08 6.57
CA THR A 86 9.85 -17.51 6.77
C THR A 86 8.92 -18.48 6.05
N THR A 87 7.76 -18.03 5.55
CA THR A 87 6.85 -18.87 4.77
C THR A 87 6.05 -18.05 3.76
N ASP A 88 5.77 -18.60 2.57
CA ASP A 88 4.91 -17.97 1.53
C ASP A 88 3.48 -17.67 2.01
N GLN A 89 3.06 -18.31 3.10
CA GLN A 89 1.70 -18.20 3.64
C GLN A 89 1.60 -17.22 4.82
N ALA A 90 2.69 -16.98 5.56
CA ALA A 90 2.69 -16.03 6.66
C ALA A 90 3.18 -14.67 6.16
N LYS A 91 2.37 -13.63 6.39
CA LYS A 91 2.77 -12.22 6.19
C LYS A 91 3.75 -11.72 7.25
N GLN A 92 4.18 -12.59 8.15
CA GLN A 92 5.01 -12.28 9.29
C GLN A 92 6.46 -12.18 8.83
N LEU A 93 7.16 -11.16 9.32
CA LEU A 93 8.60 -11.08 9.15
C LEU A 93 9.25 -12.22 9.93
N GLY A 94 10.16 -12.94 9.28
CA GLY A 94 11.07 -13.84 9.98
C GLY A 94 12.16 -13.06 10.69
N ARG A 95 13.31 -13.69 10.93
CA ARG A 95 14.41 -13.09 11.70
C ARG A 95 14.75 -11.68 11.18
N ILE A 96 14.69 -10.68 12.07
CA ILE A 96 15.11 -9.32 11.77
C ILE A 96 16.60 -9.33 11.38
N SER A 97 16.87 -8.89 10.15
CA SER A 97 18.21 -8.87 9.57
C SER A 97 18.86 -7.49 9.70
N LEU A 98 18.07 -6.44 9.45
CA LEU A 98 18.52 -5.05 9.44
C LEU A 98 17.41 -4.15 9.99
N VAL A 99 17.78 -3.18 10.82
CA VAL A 99 16.89 -2.07 11.21
C VAL A 99 17.51 -0.78 10.70
N GLN A 100 16.72 0.10 10.10
CA GLN A 100 17.18 1.38 9.58
C GLN A 100 16.63 2.52 10.42
N ALA A 101 17.44 3.55 10.64
CA ALA A 101 17.00 4.77 11.31
C ALA A 101 17.54 6.03 10.62
N CYS A 102 16.68 7.01 10.41
CA CYS A 102 17.04 8.33 9.92
C CYS A 102 16.30 9.39 10.73
N SER A 103 17.00 10.40 11.26
CA SER A 103 16.39 11.38 12.17
C SER A 103 16.51 12.82 11.68
N ASP A 104 15.78 13.71 12.32
CA ASP A 104 15.87 15.16 12.09
C ASP A 104 17.03 15.84 12.84
N ALA A 105 17.79 15.08 13.66
CA ALA A 105 18.89 15.63 14.46
C ALA A 105 20.23 15.69 13.71
N LYS A 106 20.55 14.67 12.89
CA LYS A 106 21.82 14.59 12.15
C LYS A 106 21.60 14.07 10.73
N PRO A 107 22.36 14.57 9.74
CA PRO A 107 22.25 14.15 8.35
C PRO A 107 22.96 12.81 8.11
N VAL A 108 22.50 11.75 8.77
CA VAL A 108 23.06 10.40 8.65
C VAL A 108 21.96 9.36 8.80
N VAL A 109 22.04 8.31 8.00
CA VAL A 109 21.22 7.10 8.15
C VAL A 109 22.02 6.05 8.91
N PHE A 110 21.45 5.46 9.94
CA PHE A 110 22.04 4.32 10.65
C PHE A 110 21.40 3.02 10.16
N LEU A 111 22.24 2.06 9.75
CA LEU A 111 21.81 0.73 9.33
C LEU A 111 22.33 -0.27 10.37
N PHE A 112 21.47 -0.67 11.29
CA PHE A 112 21.79 -1.58 12.39
C PHE A 112 21.80 -3.02 11.90
N ASP A 113 22.98 -3.61 11.80
CA ASP A 113 23.15 -5.02 11.46
C ASP A 113 22.81 -5.89 12.68
N VAL A 114 21.52 -6.19 12.85
CA VAL A 114 21.00 -6.95 13.99
C VAL A 114 21.57 -8.38 14.02
N LEU A 115 21.95 -8.94 12.87
CA LEU A 115 22.58 -10.26 12.82
C LEU A 115 23.97 -10.24 13.46
N THR A 116 24.77 -9.22 13.13
CA THR A 116 26.13 -9.07 13.66
C THR A 116 26.11 -8.58 15.12
N LEU A 117 25.24 -7.62 15.46
CA LEU A 117 25.09 -7.12 16.82
C LEU A 117 24.51 -8.19 17.76
N THR A 118 23.65 -9.06 17.24
CA THR A 118 22.70 -9.93 17.98
C THR A 118 21.49 -9.17 18.55
N PRO A 119 20.30 -9.83 18.63
CA PRO A 119 19.11 -9.27 19.25
C PRO A 119 19.32 -8.66 20.65
N ASP A 120 20.01 -9.37 21.53
CA ASP A 120 20.18 -8.96 22.93
C ASP A 120 20.99 -7.66 23.06
N VAL A 121 22.08 -7.55 22.30
CA VAL A 121 22.90 -6.33 22.27
C VAL A 121 22.13 -5.18 21.64
N PHE A 122 21.43 -5.41 20.53
CA PHE A 122 20.63 -4.38 19.86
C PHE A 122 19.55 -3.82 20.80
N VAL A 123 18.79 -4.70 21.45
CA VAL A 123 17.69 -4.30 22.35
C VAL A 123 18.20 -3.53 23.57
N LYS A 124 19.33 -3.96 24.15
CA LYS A 124 19.92 -3.34 25.35
C LYS A 124 20.06 -1.83 25.24
N ASP A 125 20.50 -1.31 24.09
CA ASP A 125 20.68 0.13 23.87
C ASP A 125 19.45 0.77 23.18
N MET A 126 18.81 0.07 22.23
CA MET A 126 17.68 0.63 21.45
C MET A 126 16.35 0.70 22.20
N GLN A 127 16.13 -0.12 23.23
CA GLN A 127 14.85 -0.18 23.95
C GLN A 127 14.47 1.19 24.53
N SER A 128 15.42 1.91 25.12
CA SER A 128 15.19 3.25 25.67
C SER A 128 14.68 4.23 24.61
N LEU A 129 15.24 4.19 23.40
CA LEU A 129 14.87 5.05 22.28
C LEU A 129 13.49 4.68 21.70
N LEU A 130 13.22 3.39 21.53
CA LEU A 130 11.97 2.90 20.94
C LEU A 130 10.77 3.13 21.87
N SER A 131 10.98 3.03 23.18
CA SER A 131 9.95 3.26 24.20
C SER A 131 9.79 4.74 24.62
N ASP A 132 10.67 5.65 24.18
CA ASP A 132 10.54 7.08 24.52
C ASP A 132 9.43 7.78 23.72
N ARG A 133 8.29 8.07 24.36
CA ARG A 133 7.14 8.71 23.72
C ARG A 133 7.40 10.13 23.21
N GLU A 134 8.39 10.84 23.75
CA GLU A 134 8.72 12.21 23.32
C GLU A 134 9.42 12.23 21.96
N ILE A 135 10.06 11.13 21.60
CA ILE A 135 10.67 10.93 20.28
C ILE A 135 9.64 10.24 19.38
N ARG A 136 9.12 10.93 18.38
CA ARG A 136 8.16 10.34 17.43
C ARG A 136 8.84 9.31 16.53
N LYS A 137 8.34 8.08 16.49
CA LYS A 137 8.79 7.05 15.55
C LYS A 137 7.91 7.04 14.31
N LEU A 138 8.50 7.42 13.17
CA LEU A 138 7.84 7.48 11.87
C LEU A 138 8.02 6.15 11.15
N PHE A 139 6.93 5.55 10.71
CA PHE A 139 6.93 4.35 9.87
C PHE A 139 6.12 4.59 8.60
N PHE A 140 6.25 3.71 7.63
CA PHE A 140 5.33 3.63 6.49
C PHE A 140 4.80 2.20 6.38
N ASP A 141 3.59 1.97 6.93
CA ASP A 141 3.03 0.63 7.19
C ASP A 141 3.67 -0.13 8.35
N CYS A 142 3.48 0.35 9.57
CA CYS A 142 4.18 -0.16 10.77
C CYS A 142 3.76 -1.58 11.20
N ARG A 143 2.74 -2.18 10.60
CA ARG A 143 2.06 -3.38 11.13
C ARG A 143 3.04 -4.55 11.36
N ARG A 144 3.84 -4.87 10.35
CA ARG A 144 4.76 -6.01 10.40
C ARG A 144 6.06 -5.69 11.11
N ASP A 145 6.50 -4.44 11.05
CA ASP A 145 7.68 -3.99 11.79
C ASP A 145 7.43 -4.05 13.29
N VAL A 146 6.26 -3.55 13.73
CA VAL A 146 5.85 -3.58 15.14
C VAL A 146 5.66 -5.01 15.63
N GLU A 147 5.04 -5.88 14.82
CA GLU A 147 4.94 -7.31 15.14
C GLU A 147 6.32 -7.95 15.29
N ALA A 148 7.26 -7.66 14.39
CA ALA A 148 8.61 -8.21 14.44
C ALA A 148 9.38 -7.72 15.68
N LEU A 149 9.35 -6.41 15.96
CA LEU A 149 9.94 -5.83 17.18
C LEU A 149 9.38 -6.49 18.44
N SER A 150 8.07 -6.71 18.48
CA SER A 150 7.42 -7.29 19.66
C SER A 150 7.72 -8.78 19.82
N CYS A 151 7.56 -9.57 18.75
CA CYS A 151 7.70 -11.03 18.81
C CYS A 151 9.16 -11.48 18.96
N GLN A 152 10.10 -10.77 18.34
CA GLN A 152 11.48 -11.22 18.24
C GLN A 152 12.42 -10.50 19.21
N LEU A 153 12.10 -9.25 19.54
CA LEU A 153 12.95 -8.40 20.36
C LEU A 153 12.31 -8.00 21.70
N GLY A 154 11.03 -8.35 21.93
CA GLY A 154 10.31 -7.98 23.15
C GLY A 154 10.07 -6.46 23.28
N VAL A 155 10.16 -5.71 22.18
CA VAL A 155 10.05 -4.24 22.20
C VAL A 155 8.69 -3.80 21.63
N LYS A 156 8.00 -2.94 22.38
CA LYS A 156 6.84 -2.19 21.91
C LYS A 156 7.24 -0.72 21.72
N PRO A 157 7.27 -0.20 20.49
CA PRO A 157 7.58 1.20 20.27
C PRO A 157 6.41 2.10 20.73
N GLU A 158 6.72 3.23 21.36
CA GLU A 158 5.73 4.24 21.77
C GLU A 158 5.81 5.50 20.91
N GLY A 159 4.80 6.37 20.87
CA GLY A 159 4.87 7.60 20.05
C GLY A 159 5.01 7.33 18.54
N VAL A 160 4.34 6.29 18.04
CA VAL A 160 4.41 5.85 16.64
C VAL A 160 3.44 6.65 15.76
N LEU A 161 3.93 7.08 14.60
CA LEU A 161 3.12 7.67 13.53
C LEU A 161 3.36 6.94 12.21
N ASP A 162 2.31 6.33 11.67
CA ASP A 162 2.35 5.65 10.37
C ASP A 162 1.93 6.62 9.26
N LEU A 163 2.87 6.97 8.38
CA LEU A 163 2.65 7.92 7.29
C LEU A 163 1.76 7.35 6.17
N GLN A 164 1.66 6.03 6.02
CA GLN A 164 0.71 5.41 5.10
C GLN A 164 -0.72 5.56 5.62
N VAL A 165 -0.91 5.36 6.93
CA VAL A 165 -2.19 5.61 7.60
C VAL A 165 -2.53 7.10 7.55
N PHE A 166 -1.55 7.99 7.78
CA PHE A 166 -1.73 9.44 7.65
C PHE A 166 -2.24 9.79 6.25
N PHE A 167 -1.53 9.39 5.20
CA PHE A 167 -1.96 9.66 3.84
C PHE A 167 -3.36 9.11 3.55
N THR A 168 -3.67 7.92 4.06
CA THR A 168 -5.01 7.31 3.94
C THR A 168 -6.08 8.15 4.66
N ALA A 169 -5.79 8.68 5.85
CA ALA A 169 -6.68 9.57 6.59
C ALA A 169 -6.97 10.86 5.79
N ILE A 170 -5.98 11.40 5.07
CA ILE A 170 -6.18 12.53 4.16
C ILE A 170 -7.16 12.14 3.04
N GLN A 171 -6.94 11.00 2.39
CA GLN A 171 -7.84 10.51 1.33
C GLN A 171 -9.26 10.23 1.87
N TRP A 172 -9.37 9.75 3.10
CA TRP A 172 -10.63 9.56 3.79
C TRP A 172 -11.37 10.88 3.99
N LYS A 173 -10.70 11.90 4.54
CA LYS A 173 -11.30 13.23 4.74
C LYS A 173 -11.66 13.94 3.45
N LEU A 174 -10.90 13.76 2.37
CA LEU A 174 -11.18 14.43 1.10
C LEU A 174 -12.29 13.73 0.30
N ARG A 175 -12.36 12.38 0.34
CA ARG A 175 -13.17 11.62 -0.62
C ARG A 175 -13.67 10.26 -0.12
N SER A 176 -13.61 9.99 1.19
CA SER A 176 -14.02 8.71 1.78
C SER A 176 -13.31 7.49 1.17
N VAL A 177 -12.05 7.65 0.75
CA VAL A 177 -11.23 6.53 0.26
C VAL A 177 -10.33 6.04 1.40
N ASN A 178 -10.47 4.78 1.77
CA ASN A 178 -9.71 4.12 2.84
C ASN A 178 -8.61 3.18 2.31
N ARG A 179 -8.28 3.26 1.01
CA ARG A 179 -7.29 2.41 0.39
C ARG A 179 -5.86 2.85 0.74
N ARG A 180 -5.05 1.90 1.18
CA ARG A 180 -3.62 2.09 1.43
C ARG A 180 -2.87 2.36 0.12
N SER A 181 -1.99 3.36 0.15
CA SER A 181 -1.16 3.74 -1.00
C SER A 181 0.29 3.37 -0.76
N GLY A 182 0.96 2.79 -1.76
CA GLY A 182 2.38 2.48 -1.65
C GLY A 182 3.26 3.74 -1.63
N MET A 183 4.45 3.63 -1.04
CA MET A 183 5.42 4.72 -0.85
C MET A 183 5.65 5.54 -2.13
N GLY A 184 5.91 4.87 -3.26
CA GLY A 184 6.14 5.55 -4.54
C GLY A 184 4.95 6.40 -5.03
N TYR A 185 3.71 5.95 -4.79
CA TYR A 185 2.53 6.74 -5.12
C TYR A 185 2.41 7.97 -4.21
N VAL A 186 2.66 7.79 -2.91
CA VAL A 186 2.59 8.88 -1.92
C VAL A 186 3.65 9.93 -2.23
N LEU A 187 4.91 9.54 -2.42
CA LEU A 187 6.01 10.44 -2.82
C LEU A 187 5.66 11.26 -4.06
N LYS A 188 5.13 10.62 -5.10
CA LYS A 188 4.71 11.33 -6.31
C LYS A 188 3.57 12.31 -6.03
N SER A 189 2.60 11.90 -5.22
CA SER A 189 1.39 12.68 -4.94
C SER A 189 1.67 13.89 -4.03
N VAL A 190 2.57 13.76 -3.05
CA VAL A 190 2.80 14.80 -2.03
C VAL A 190 4.08 15.60 -2.25
N ALA A 191 5.11 15.00 -2.84
CA ALA A 191 6.42 15.64 -3.04
C ALA A 191 6.80 15.77 -4.52
N GLY A 192 6.00 15.25 -5.46
CA GLY A 192 6.34 15.26 -6.89
C GLY A 192 7.52 14.37 -7.26
N LEU A 193 7.92 13.46 -6.37
CA LEU A 193 9.12 12.63 -6.54
C LEU A 193 8.78 11.22 -7.04
N THR A 194 9.65 10.67 -7.87
CA THR A 194 9.60 9.26 -8.30
C THR A 194 10.81 8.55 -7.74
N ARG A 195 10.61 7.38 -7.14
CA ARG A 195 11.73 6.54 -6.66
C ARG A 195 12.58 6.06 -7.84
N GLN A 196 13.89 6.00 -7.64
CA GLN A 196 14.85 5.64 -8.69
C GLN A 196 14.79 4.14 -9.06
N GLU A 197 15.29 3.80 -10.25
CA GLU A 197 15.26 2.44 -10.82
C GLU A 197 16.09 1.40 -10.03
N GLY A 198 17.01 1.82 -9.16
CA GLY A 198 17.85 0.95 -8.33
C GLY A 198 17.06 -0.03 -7.46
N ASP A 199 15.82 0.33 -7.12
CA ASP A 199 14.87 -0.52 -6.40
C ASP A 199 14.60 -1.85 -7.14
N SER A 200 14.73 -1.89 -8.47
CA SER A 200 14.38 -3.05 -9.27
C SER A 200 15.26 -4.28 -8.99
N ALA A 201 16.56 -4.10 -8.74
CA ALA A 201 17.48 -5.21 -8.49
C ALA A 201 17.19 -5.87 -7.13
N VAL A 202 17.00 -5.05 -6.08
CA VAL A 202 16.63 -5.52 -4.73
C VAL A 202 15.26 -6.18 -4.74
N GLN A 203 14.25 -5.55 -5.36
CA GLN A 203 12.91 -6.15 -5.52
C GLN A 203 12.94 -7.48 -6.28
N THR A 204 13.76 -7.57 -7.33
CA THR A 204 13.95 -8.81 -8.08
C THR A 204 14.61 -9.88 -7.21
N ALA A 205 15.62 -9.52 -6.43
CA ALA A 205 16.29 -10.45 -5.52
C ALA A 205 15.33 -10.96 -4.41
N MET A 206 14.49 -10.08 -3.84
CA MET A 206 13.47 -10.46 -2.85
C MET A 206 12.36 -11.34 -3.45
N THR A 207 11.98 -11.11 -4.71
CA THR A 207 10.89 -11.85 -5.36
C THR A 207 11.35 -13.21 -5.90
N LEU A 208 12.56 -13.30 -6.45
CA LEU A 208 13.09 -14.53 -7.06
C LEU A 208 13.85 -15.39 -6.05
N GLY A 209 14.42 -14.78 -5.02
CA GLY A 209 15.20 -15.46 -4.00
C GLY A 209 14.28 -16.03 -2.94
N ASN A 210 13.92 -17.31 -3.05
CA ASN A 210 13.44 -18.10 -1.91
C ASN A 210 14.60 -18.38 -0.92
N ARG A 211 15.36 -17.34 -0.59
CA ARG A 211 16.59 -17.33 0.21
C ARG A 211 16.61 -16.05 1.04
N PRO A 212 17.23 -16.07 2.23
CA PRO A 212 17.31 -14.90 3.09
C PRO A 212 18.31 -13.87 2.55
N VAL A 213 17.90 -13.13 1.52
CA VAL A 213 18.76 -12.14 0.82
C VAL A 213 19.29 -11.06 1.76
N TRP A 214 18.49 -10.67 2.75
CA TRP A 214 18.86 -9.72 3.78
C TRP A 214 19.81 -10.27 4.85
N ASP A 215 20.01 -11.60 4.91
CA ASP A 215 20.95 -12.24 5.85
C ASP A 215 22.35 -12.39 5.25
N ILE A 216 22.54 -12.07 3.97
CA ILE A 216 23.85 -12.16 3.31
C ILE A 216 24.81 -11.14 3.92
N ARG A 217 26.03 -11.58 4.24
CA ARG A 217 27.12 -10.73 4.74
C ARG A 217 28.43 -10.94 3.96
N PRO A 218 29.19 -9.88 3.64
CA PRO A 218 28.79 -8.47 3.78
C PRO A 218 27.56 -8.16 2.91
N LEU A 219 26.67 -7.30 3.41
CA LEU A 219 25.47 -6.94 2.67
C LEU A 219 25.88 -6.07 1.47
N PRO A 220 25.47 -6.39 0.23
CA PRO A 220 25.92 -5.63 -0.94
C PRO A 220 25.51 -4.15 -0.89
N ASP A 221 26.35 -3.25 -1.41
CA ASP A 221 26.12 -1.80 -1.34
C ASP A 221 24.75 -1.35 -1.88
N HIS A 222 24.24 -2.01 -2.92
CA HIS A 222 22.92 -1.69 -3.47
C HIS A 222 21.75 -2.08 -2.54
N PHE A 223 21.91 -3.07 -1.66
CA PHE A 223 20.96 -3.37 -0.59
C PHE A 223 21.06 -2.33 0.54
N LEU A 224 22.28 -1.92 0.91
CA LEU A 224 22.49 -0.88 1.90
C LEU A 224 21.89 0.47 1.46
N GLU A 225 22.11 0.86 0.21
CA GLU A 225 21.57 2.11 -0.34
C GLU A 225 20.05 2.06 -0.51
N TYR A 226 19.48 0.91 -0.87
CA TYR A 226 18.03 0.70 -0.88
C TYR A 226 17.43 0.90 0.52
N ALA A 227 17.98 0.19 1.52
CA ALA A 227 17.54 0.27 2.90
C ALA A 227 17.67 1.69 3.47
N ALA A 228 18.76 2.38 3.15
CA ALA A 228 18.92 3.78 3.52
C ALA A 228 17.91 4.69 2.82
N GLY A 229 17.61 4.40 1.55
CA GLY A 229 16.57 5.05 0.77
C GLY A 229 15.22 5.04 1.49
N ASP A 230 14.78 3.91 2.03
CA ASP A 230 13.45 3.79 2.64
C ASP A 230 13.23 4.78 3.79
N VAL A 231 14.12 4.80 4.78
CA VAL A 231 14.00 5.75 5.91
C VAL A 231 14.27 7.21 5.52
N ARG A 232 15.08 7.48 4.48
CA ARG A 232 15.19 8.85 3.92
C ARG A 232 13.85 9.31 3.34
N HIS A 233 13.14 8.44 2.63
CA HIS A 233 11.81 8.77 2.08
C HIS A 233 10.76 8.92 3.18
N ILE A 234 10.77 8.10 4.23
CA ILE A 234 9.86 8.24 5.38
C ILE A 234 10.08 9.60 6.06
N LEU A 235 11.33 9.95 6.38
CA LEU A 235 11.64 11.23 7.01
C LEU A 235 11.25 12.40 6.10
N LEU A 236 11.54 12.31 4.79
CA LEU A 236 11.10 13.30 3.80
C LEU A 236 9.58 13.49 3.81
N LEU A 237 8.81 12.39 3.73
CA LEU A 237 7.36 12.44 3.71
C LEU A 237 6.79 13.10 4.99
N SER A 238 7.44 12.90 6.13
CA SER A 238 7.01 13.53 7.39
C SER A 238 7.02 15.06 7.30
N ASN A 239 7.99 15.67 6.59
CA ASN A 239 8.03 17.11 6.38
C ASN A 239 6.84 17.62 5.54
N TYR A 240 6.36 16.83 4.58
CA TYR A 240 5.21 17.19 3.73
C TYR A 240 3.87 16.92 4.40
N LEU A 241 3.78 15.91 5.27
CA LEU A 241 2.52 15.48 5.88
C LEU A 241 2.29 16.14 7.25
N VAL A 242 3.29 16.13 8.13
CA VAL A 242 3.17 16.64 9.51
C VAL A 242 3.35 18.14 9.57
N GLY A 243 4.25 18.70 8.76
CA GLY A 243 4.56 20.14 8.76
C GLY A 243 3.56 21.02 8.00
N ASN A 244 2.61 20.42 7.26
CA ASN A 244 1.75 21.14 6.35
C ASN A 244 0.37 21.46 6.96
N LYS A 245 0.11 22.75 7.20
CA LYS A 245 -1.14 23.25 7.78
C LYS A 245 -2.37 23.08 6.89
N ASP A 246 -2.18 22.87 5.59
CA ASP A 246 -3.28 22.69 4.62
C ASP A 246 -3.81 21.25 4.60
N VAL A 247 -3.18 20.35 5.36
CA VAL A 247 -3.61 18.95 5.47
C VAL A 247 -4.88 18.86 6.31
N PRO A 248 -5.98 18.26 5.81
CA PRO A 248 -7.30 18.29 6.46
C PRO A 248 -7.45 17.29 7.62
N VAL A 249 -6.33 16.88 8.24
CA VAL A 249 -6.26 15.85 9.27
C VAL A 249 -5.30 16.30 10.36
N ASP A 250 -5.75 16.24 11.60
CA ASP A 250 -4.92 16.46 12.78
C ASP A 250 -3.94 15.30 13.01
N VAL A 251 -2.66 15.61 13.23
CA VAL A 251 -1.61 14.60 13.45
C VAL A 251 -1.88 13.76 14.71
N VAL A 252 -2.39 14.36 15.79
CA VAL A 252 -2.66 13.66 17.04
C VAL A 252 -3.81 12.65 16.86
N ALA A 253 -4.79 12.96 16.02
CA ALA A 253 -5.81 11.99 15.60
C ALA A 253 -5.22 10.77 14.87
N VAL A 254 -4.25 10.98 13.98
CA VAL A 254 -3.56 9.89 13.26
C VAL A 254 -2.66 9.09 14.20
N GLU A 255 -1.97 9.73 15.15
CA GLU A 255 -1.17 9.04 16.17
C GLU A 255 -2.05 8.13 17.03
N ARG A 256 -3.23 8.59 17.45
CA ARG A 256 -4.20 7.75 18.19
C ARG A 256 -4.71 6.56 17.38
N LEU A 257 -4.96 6.75 16.08
CA LEU A 257 -5.29 5.66 15.17
C LEU A 257 -4.12 4.68 15.01
N THR A 258 -2.90 5.20 14.83
CA THR A 258 -1.68 4.40 14.71
C THR A 258 -1.43 3.59 15.98
N ALA A 259 -1.69 4.15 17.15
CA ALA A 259 -1.58 3.44 18.43
C ALA A 259 -2.49 2.20 18.51
N GLN A 260 -3.62 2.16 17.79
CA GLN A 260 -4.45 0.95 17.71
C GLN A 260 -3.76 -0.16 16.89
N TYR A 261 -3.04 0.21 15.82
CA TYR A 261 -2.19 -0.76 15.13
C TYR A 261 -1.05 -1.23 16.04
N VAL A 262 -0.39 -0.32 16.77
CA VAL A 262 0.66 -0.74 17.71
C VAL A 262 0.13 -1.70 18.76
N GLU A 263 -1.02 -1.41 19.39
CA GLU A 263 -1.63 -2.29 20.39
C GLU A 263 -2.00 -3.65 19.80
N HIS A 264 -2.52 -3.67 18.58
CA HIS A 264 -2.94 -4.91 17.91
C HIS A 264 -1.76 -5.81 17.51
N TYR A 265 -0.65 -5.21 17.05
CA TYR A 265 0.49 -5.95 16.52
C TYR A 265 1.61 -6.19 17.53
N ALA A 266 1.73 -5.38 18.59
CA ALA A 266 2.76 -5.50 19.63
C ALA A 266 2.35 -6.41 20.80
N VAL A 267 1.84 -7.61 20.52
CA VAL A 267 1.28 -8.54 21.53
C VAL A 267 2.25 -9.62 22.00
N GLY A 268 3.53 -9.54 21.62
CA GLY A 268 4.59 -10.48 22.00
C GLY A 268 4.53 -11.85 21.33
N LYS A 269 3.58 -12.04 20.40
CA LYS A 269 3.39 -13.28 19.64
C LYS A 269 2.83 -12.98 18.25
N PRO A 270 3.00 -13.88 17.28
CA PRO A 270 2.56 -13.62 15.92
C PRO A 270 1.03 -13.42 15.84
N VAL A 271 0.60 -12.39 15.12
CA VAL A 271 -0.80 -12.00 14.94
C VAL A 271 -1.47 -12.98 13.98
N ILE A 272 -2.58 -13.57 14.45
CA ILE A 272 -3.40 -14.53 13.68
C ILE A 272 -4.64 -13.88 13.05
N THR A 273 -5.06 -12.72 13.56
CA THR A 273 -6.24 -11.98 13.08
C THR A 273 -5.83 -10.58 12.70
N GLU A 274 -6.02 -10.19 11.43
CA GLU A 274 -5.69 -8.84 10.97
C GLU A 274 -6.62 -7.77 11.57
N ALA A 275 -6.07 -6.59 11.86
CA ALA A 275 -6.85 -5.43 12.30
C ALA A 275 -7.82 -4.90 11.21
N ASP A 276 -7.47 -5.11 9.94
CA ASP A 276 -8.23 -4.68 8.78
C ASP A 276 -8.91 -5.87 8.09
N ALA A 277 -10.17 -5.70 7.68
CA ALA A 277 -10.90 -6.74 6.95
C ALA A 277 -10.26 -7.09 5.60
N THR A 278 -9.56 -6.14 4.97
CA THR A 278 -8.77 -6.39 3.77
C THR A 278 -7.37 -5.77 3.92
N PRO A 279 -6.29 -6.43 3.46
CA PRO A 279 -4.94 -5.91 3.65
C PRO A 279 -4.66 -4.57 2.96
N ALA A 280 -5.44 -4.25 1.92
CA ALA A 280 -5.27 -3.07 1.08
C ALA A 280 -6.06 -1.85 1.59
N GLU A 281 -6.85 -1.99 2.64
CA GLU A 281 -7.70 -0.93 3.18
C GLU A 281 -7.47 -0.74 4.68
N VAL A 282 -7.53 0.50 5.14
CA VAL A 282 -7.61 0.83 6.57
C VAL A 282 -9.04 0.60 7.05
N ASN A 283 -9.18 0.05 8.25
CA ASN A 283 -10.47 -0.17 8.91
C ASN A 283 -11.33 1.11 8.94
N ARG A 284 -12.49 1.07 8.28
CA ARG A 284 -13.39 2.22 8.16
C ARG A 284 -13.95 2.68 9.50
N ALA A 285 -14.27 1.75 10.40
CA ALA A 285 -14.77 2.10 11.73
C ALA A 285 -13.69 2.81 12.55
N TRP A 286 -12.42 2.46 12.35
CA TRP A 286 -11.31 3.18 12.99
C TRP A 286 -11.12 4.57 12.38
N LEU A 287 -11.18 4.72 11.06
CA LEU A 287 -11.16 6.04 10.41
C LEU A 287 -12.30 6.94 10.91
N GLU A 288 -13.53 6.42 10.96
CA GLU A 288 -14.69 7.15 11.48
C GLU A 288 -14.51 7.56 12.94
N ARG A 289 -14.00 6.66 13.78
CA ARG A 289 -13.79 6.91 15.21
C ARG A 289 -12.71 7.95 15.48
N TYR A 290 -11.54 7.83 14.84
CA TYR A 290 -10.36 8.64 15.18
C TYR A 290 -10.22 9.88 14.30
N ILE A 291 -10.60 9.80 13.03
CA ILE A 291 -10.46 10.89 12.05
C ILE A 291 -11.81 11.63 11.84
N GLY A 292 -12.93 10.98 12.13
CA GLY A 292 -14.27 11.50 11.91
C GLY A 292 -14.86 11.12 10.55
N PRO A 293 -16.01 11.69 10.17
CA PRO A 293 -16.69 11.32 8.92
C PRO A 293 -15.80 11.62 7.70
N GLY A 294 -15.85 10.71 6.72
CA GLY A 294 -15.19 10.89 5.44
C GLY A 294 -15.87 11.97 4.60
N GLY A 295 -15.09 12.63 3.74
CA GLY A 295 -15.60 13.67 2.86
C GLY A 295 -16.11 13.15 1.53
N GLY A 296 -16.50 14.09 0.67
CA GLY A 296 -16.97 13.82 -0.68
C GLY A 296 -16.73 15.05 -1.56
N CYS A 297 -17.02 14.90 -2.84
CA CYS A 297 -16.91 15.98 -3.80
C CYS A 297 -17.79 17.17 -3.41
N HIS A 298 -17.21 18.36 -3.25
CA HIS A 298 -17.96 19.57 -2.85
C HIS A 298 -18.94 20.07 -3.93
N PHE A 299 -18.78 19.63 -5.19
CA PHE A 299 -19.70 20.00 -6.27
C PHE A 299 -20.91 19.07 -6.37
N CYS A 300 -20.73 17.75 -6.27
CA CYS A 300 -21.81 16.78 -6.48
C CYS A 300 -22.18 15.93 -5.26
N GLY A 301 -21.48 16.09 -4.14
CA GLY A 301 -21.68 15.33 -2.90
C GLY A 301 -21.20 13.88 -2.93
N ALA A 302 -20.89 13.31 -4.10
CA ALA A 302 -20.51 11.91 -4.21
C ALA A 302 -19.09 11.65 -3.69
N LYS A 303 -18.89 10.45 -3.12
CA LYS A 303 -17.62 9.96 -2.59
C LYS A 303 -16.67 9.50 -3.72
N GLY A 304 -15.41 9.23 -3.37
CA GLY A 304 -14.41 8.62 -4.24
C GLY A 304 -13.58 9.58 -5.10
N HIS A 305 -13.97 10.86 -5.17
CA HIS A 305 -13.26 11.89 -5.91
C HIS A 305 -13.41 13.25 -5.24
N THR A 306 -12.49 14.17 -5.53
CA THR A 306 -12.56 15.56 -5.09
C THR A 306 -13.31 16.43 -6.11
N GLU A 307 -13.66 17.66 -5.75
CA GLU A 307 -14.27 18.61 -6.70
C GLU A 307 -13.41 18.84 -7.95
N ALA A 308 -12.09 18.91 -7.79
CA ALA A 308 -11.15 19.08 -8.91
C ALA A 308 -11.21 17.93 -9.92
N GLU A 309 -11.54 16.72 -9.45
CA GLU A 309 -11.68 15.50 -10.26
C GLU A 309 -13.12 15.26 -10.72
N CYS A 310 -14.06 16.15 -10.36
CA CYS A 310 -15.48 15.92 -10.59
C CYS A 310 -15.81 15.99 -12.08
N PHE A 311 -16.16 14.85 -12.66
CA PHE A 311 -16.61 14.77 -14.04
C PHE A 311 -17.81 15.67 -14.31
N LYS A 312 -18.77 15.77 -13.37
CA LYS A 312 -19.94 16.65 -13.51
C LYS A 312 -19.54 18.13 -13.57
N LYS A 313 -18.49 18.54 -12.85
CA LYS A 313 -17.99 19.91 -12.89
C LYS A 313 -17.28 20.21 -14.21
N GLN A 314 -16.38 19.31 -14.64
CA GLN A 314 -15.57 19.51 -15.85
C GLN A 314 -16.37 19.30 -17.15
N ASN A 315 -17.29 18.34 -17.16
CA ASN A 315 -17.93 17.79 -18.36
C ASN A 315 -19.45 17.59 -18.17
N GLY A 316 -20.11 18.25 -17.21
CA GLY A 316 -21.52 18.01 -16.89
C GLY A 316 -22.49 18.18 -18.06
N LYS A 317 -22.13 19.03 -19.04
CA LYS A 317 -22.90 19.23 -20.28
C LYS A 317 -22.44 18.35 -21.44
N ALA A 318 -21.32 17.65 -21.32
CA ALA A 318 -20.79 16.80 -22.37
C ALA A 318 -21.66 15.55 -22.51
N LYS A 319 -22.23 15.38 -23.70
CA LYS A 319 -22.93 14.15 -24.09
C LYS A 319 -21.90 13.09 -24.48
N CYS A 320 -22.12 11.86 -24.06
CA CYS A 320 -21.35 10.71 -24.50
C CYS A 320 -21.43 10.61 -26.03
N SER A 321 -20.28 10.56 -26.71
CA SER A 321 -20.23 10.46 -28.17
C SER A 321 -20.73 9.12 -28.73
N PHE A 322 -21.02 8.14 -27.86
CA PHE A 322 -21.60 6.85 -28.27
C PHE A 322 -23.11 6.77 -28.03
N CYS A 323 -23.59 7.04 -26.81
CA CYS A 323 -25.02 6.89 -26.47
C CYS A 323 -25.81 8.20 -26.39
N GLY A 324 -25.16 9.37 -26.47
CA GLY A 324 -25.79 10.68 -26.37
C GLY A 324 -26.18 11.12 -24.95
N GLU A 325 -26.10 10.23 -23.95
CA GLU A 325 -26.41 10.56 -22.55
C GLU A 325 -25.26 11.35 -21.89
N VAL A 326 -25.60 12.23 -20.95
CA VAL A 326 -24.62 13.04 -20.20
C VAL A 326 -24.05 12.29 -18.99
N GLY A 327 -22.96 12.79 -18.42
CA GLY A 327 -22.41 12.28 -17.15
C GLY A 327 -21.36 11.18 -17.27
N HIS A 328 -21.00 10.77 -18.49
CA HIS A 328 -19.86 9.88 -18.75
C HIS A 328 -19.26 10.17 -20.14
N THR A 329 -18.05 9.70 -20.39
CA THR A 329 -17.44 9.71 -21.73
C THR A 329 -17.69 8.37 -22.44
N ALA A 330 -17.54 8.32 -23.77
CA ALA A 330 -17.67 7.07 -24.52
C ALA A 330 -16.78 5.93 -24.00
N ARG A 331 -15.63 6.25 -23.40
CA ARG A 331 -14.73 5.28 -22.76
C ARG A 331 -15.36 4.55 -21.57
N ASN A 332 -16.27 5.21 -20.84
CA ASN A 332 -16.97 4.66 -19.68
C ASN A 332 -18.45 4.37 -19.97
N CYS A 333 -18.86 4.41 -21.24
CA CYS A 333 -20.24 4.16 -21.63
C CYS A 333 -20.56 2.68 -21.53
N PHE A 334 -21.46 2.28 -20.63
CA PHE A 334 -21.88 0.88 -20.50
C PHE A 334 -22.62 0.34 -21.73
N LYS A 335 -23.21 1.21 -22.56
CA LYS A 335 -23.76 0.83 -23.88
C LYS A 335 -22.66 0.48 -24.88
N LYS A 336 -21.49 1.14 -24.80
CA LYS A 336 -20.31 0.82 -25.62
C LYS A 336 -19.47 -0.31 -25.04
N HIS A 337 -19.43 -0.42 -23.71
CA HIS A 337 -18.64 -1.36 -22.95
C HIS A 337 -19.51 -2.08 -21.89
N PRO A 338 -20.41 -3.00 -22.30
CA PRO A 338 -21.29 -3.73 -21.38
C PRO A 338 -20.53 -4.49 -20.29
N GLN A 339 -19.30 -4.92 -20.56
CA GLN A 339 -18.41 -5.57 -19.62
C GLN A 339 -18.02 -4.71 -18.41
N LEU A 340 -18.19 -3.38 -18.47
CA LEU A 340 -17.93 -2.48 -17.34
C LEU A 340 -19.13 -2.36 -16.38
N LEU A 341 -20.30 -2.88 -16.75
CA LEU A 341 -21.52 -2.74 -15.96
C LEU A 341 -21.46 -3.58 -14.67
N THR A 342 -21.46 -2.94 -13.51
CA THR A 342 -21.54 -3.63 -12.21
C THR A 342 -22.98 -4.00 -11.88
N CYS A 343 -23.24 -5.27 -11.61
CA CYS A 343 -24.55 -5.74 -11.15
C CYS A 343 -24.85 -5.22 -9.74
N GLU A 344 -25.93 -4.46 -9.59
CA GLU A 344 -26.37 -3.88 -8.31
C GLU A 344 -26.70 -4.93 -7.23
N LYS A 345 -26.99 -6.17 -7.63
CA LYS A 345 -27.39 -7.25 -6.71
C LYS A 345 -26.23 -8.11 -6.21
N CYS A 346 -25.20 -8.35 -7.04
CA CYS A 346 -24.07 -9.22 -6.68
C CYS A 346 -22.70 -8.55 -6.70
N GLY A 347 -22.60 -7.33 -7.25
CA GLY A 347 -21.36 -6.58 -7.38
C GLY A 347 -20.42 -7.04 -8.50
N GLN A 348 -20.76 -8.09 -9.26
CA GLN A 348 -19.92 -8.57 -10.37
C GLN A 348 -20.18 -7.77 -11.65
N LEU A 349 -19.16 -7.66 -12.50
CA LEU A 349 -19.20 -6.94 -13.76
C LEU A 349 -19.90 -7.74 -14.88
N GLY A 350 -20.36 -7.04 -15.91
CA GLY A 350 -20.80 -7.61 -17.18
C GLY A 350 -22.26 -8.04 -17.29
N HIS A 351 -23.11 -7.76 -16.29
CA HIS A 351 -24.54 -8.10 -16.34
C HIS A 351 -25.42 -7.15 -15.52
N THR A 352 -26.70 -7.07 -15.86
CA THR A 352 -27.73 -6.32 -15.11
C THR A 352 -28.27 -7.11 -13.93
N GLY A 353 -28.91 -6.45 -12.96
CA GLY A 353 -29.61 -7.12 -11.86
C GLY A 353 -30.69 -8.13 -12.31
N THR A 354 -31.27 -7.94 -13.49
CA THR A 354 -32.23 -8.88 -14.11
C THR A 354 -31.55 -10.16 -14.60
N SER A 355 -30.30 -10.07 -15.04
CA SER A 355 -29.49 -11.22 -15.51
C SER A 355 -28.63 -11.83 -14.40
N CYS A 356 -28.80 -11.38 -13.15
CA CYS A 356 -28.01 -11.85 -12.01
C CYS A 356 -28.45 -13.25 -11.58
N PHE A 357 -27.57 -14.24 -11.80
CA PHE A 357 -27.83 -15.63 -11.41
C PHE A 357 -27.86 -15.86 -9.89
N ARG A 358 -27.47 -14.87 -9.07
CA ARG A 358 -27.72 -14.92 -7.62
C ARG A 358 -29.18 -14.68 -7.27
N THR A 359 -29.91 -13.89 -8.07
CA THR A 359 -31.34 -13.64 -7.85
C THR A 359 -32.25 -14.46 -8.74
N ASN A 360 -31.73 -14.93 -9.87
CA ASN A 360 -32.40 -15.85 -10.77
C ASN A 360 -31.55 -17.13 -10.87
N PRO A 361 -31.47 -17.94 -9.80
CA PRO A 361 -30.69 -19.16 -9.80
C PRO A 361 -31.21 -20.16 -10.83
N CYS A 362 -30.35 -21.10 -11.21
CA CYS A 362 -30.68 -22.17 -12.14
C CYS A 362 -31.93 -22.94 -11.67
N LYS A 363 -32.94 -23.06 -12.54
CA LYS A 363 -34.21 -23.74 -12.21
C LYS A 363 -34.04 -25.25 -11.95
N HIS A 364 -32.95 -25.85 -12.39
CA HIS A 364 -32.70 -27.30 -12.29
C HIS A 364 -31.82 -27.68 -11.09
N CYS A 365 -30.97 -26.79 -10.61
CA CYS A 365 -30.06 -27.11 -9.51
C CYS A 365 -29.90 -26.01 -8.45
N GLY A 366 -30.56 -24.86 -8.59
CA GLY A 366 -30.45 -23.72 -7.69
C GLY A 366 -29.11 -22.97 -7.74
N GLY A 367 -28.19 -23.36 -8.63
CA GLY A 367 -26.85 -22.78 -8.70
C GLY A 367 -26.81 -21.42 -9.39
N PRO A 368 -25.76 -20.59 -9.14
CA PRO A 368 -25.63 -19.24 -9.72
C PRO A 368 -25.10 -19.28 -11.16
N HIS A 369 -25.87 -19.91 -12.06
CA HIS A 369 -25.61 -19.97 -13.50
C HIS A 369 -26.93 -20.01 -14.29
N SER A 370 -26.86 -19.84 -15.61
CA SER A 370 -28.04 -19.95 -16.47
C SER A 370 -28.57 -21.39 -16.50
N SER A 371 -29.91 -21.56 -16.50
CA SER A 371 -30.52 -22.89 -16.60
C SER A 371 -30.12 -23.65 -17.88
N ALA A 372 -29.83 -22.95 -18.97
CA ALA A 372 -29.35 -23.54 -20.22
C ALA A 372 -27.97 -24.20 -20.08
N ASN A 373 -27.14 -23.68 -19.18
CA ASN A 373 -25.79 -24.22 -18.91
C ASN A 373 -25.77 -25.11 -17.66
N CYS A 374 -26.92 -25.64 -17.24
CA CYS A 374 -26.97 -26.49 -16.07
C CYS A 374 -26.36 -27.86 -16.38
N HIS A 375 -25.28 -28.21 -15.67
CA HIS A 375 -24.65 -29.52 -15.80
C HIS A 375 -25.65 -30.68 -15.57
N LYS A 376 -26.65 -30.52 -14.69
CA LYS A 376 -27.67 -31.55 -14.45
C LYS A 376 -28.54 -31.82 -15.69
N VAL A 377 -28.92 -30.76 -16.41
CA VAL A 377 -29.74 -30.88 -17.64
C VAL A 377 -28.90 -31.46 -18.77
N ILE A 378 -27.69 -30.95 -18.95
CA ILE A 378 -26.76 -31.43 -19.98
C ILE A 378 -26.49 -32.92 -19.79
N TRP A 379 -26.31 -33.38 -18.54
CA TRP A 379 -26.16 -34.80 -18.22
C TRP A 379 -27.43 -35.63 -18.50
N GLN A 380 -28.61 -35.12 -18.15
CA GLN A 380 -29.88 -35.83 -18.41
C GLN A 380 -30.17 -35.98 -19.91
N GLN A 381 -29.90 -34.94 -20.70
CA GLN A 381 -30.06 -34.97 -22.15
C GLN A 381 -29.11 -35.97 -22.80
N LYS A 382 -27.86 -36.05 -22.34
CA LYS A 382 -26.90 -37.06 -22.83
C LYS A 382 -27.36 -38.49 -22.54
N ARG A 383 -27.85 -38.78 -21.33
CA ARG A 383 -28.37 -40.11 -21.00
C ARG A 383 -29.62 -40.50 -21.80
N LEU A 384 -30.52 -39.55 -22.07
CA LEU A 384 -31.71 -39.82 -22.90
C LEU A 384 -31.35 -40.07 -24.38
N GLY A 385 -30.30 -39.41 -24.89
CA GLY A 385 -29.77 -39.67 -26.22
C GLY A 385 -29.07 -41.02 -26.33
N GLU A 386 -28.38 -41.46 -25.29
CA GLU A 386 -27.69 -42.78 -25.26
C GLU A 386 -28.67 -43.95 -25.10
N ASN A 387 -29.78 -43.77 -24.37
CA ASN A 387 -30.83 -44.80 -24.24
C ASN A 387 -31.76 -44.91 -25.46
N SER A 388 -31.59 -44.06 -26.48
CA SER A 388 -32.34 -44.16 -27.75
C SER A 388 -31.55 -44.90 -28.85
N LEU A 389 -30.37 -45.43 -28.50
CA LEU A 389 -29.44 -46.16 -29.39
C LEU A 389 -29.26 -47.64 -29.00
N HIS A 390 -30.11 -48.14 -28.10
CA HIS A 390 -30.32 -49.56 -27.80
C HIS A 390 -31.81 -49.87 -27.91
#